data_AF-A0A7U3Z2M6-F1
#
_entry.id   AF-A0A7U3Z2M6-F1
#
_cell.length_a   1.000
_cell.length_b   1.000
_cell.length_c   1.000
_cell.angle_alpha   90.00
_cell.angle_beta   90.00
_cell.angle_gamma   90.00
#
_symmetry.space_group_name_H-M   'P 1'
#
loop_
_entity.id
_entity.type
_entity.pdbx_description
1 polymer ?
#
loop_
_entity_poly.entity_id
_entity_poly.type
_entity_poly.pdbx_seq_one_letter_code
_entity_poly.pdbx_strand_id
1 'polypeptide(L)' 'MTEIVFQPACATPSKSMSNDYVIINECEGYSLVKAVFDKDGEFTCFIGWVGGDTQTYSPQDYSVWALLPSSANVISGHL' A
#
# COMPACT_ATOMS: atom_id res chain seq x y z
N MET A 1 8.87 -17.83 1.31
CA MET A 1 8.46 -16.69 2.16
C MET A 1 8.65 -15.44 1.32
N THR A 2 7.59 -14.68 1.06
CA THR A 2 7.70 -13.45 0.28
C THR A 2 8.21 -12.35 1.20
N GLU A 3 9.33 -11.74 0.84
CA GLU A 3 9.93 -10.64 1.61
C GLU A 3 9.13 -9.35 1.38
N ILE A 4 8.85 -8.62 2.46
CA ILE A 4 8.22 -7.30 2.39
C ILE A 4 9.35 -6.27 2.28
N VAL A 5 9.38 -5.55 1.16
CA VAL A 5 10.39 -4.53 0.89
C VAL A 5 9.77 -3.15 1.05
N PHE A 6 10.28 -2.36 1.99
CA PHE A 6 9.86 -0.98 2.18
C PHE A 6 10.56 -0.05 1.18
N GLN A 7 9.76 0.80 0.56
CA GLN A 7 10.15 1.82 -0.39
C GLN A 7 9.92 3.21 0.23
N PRO A 8 10.77 4.20 -0.08
CA PRO A 8 10.56 5.57 0.40
C PRO A 8 9.31 6.19 -0.24
N ALA A 9 8.71 7.18 0.41
CA ALA A 9 7.52 7.84 -0.10
C ALA A 9 7.69 8.52 -1.46
N CYS A 10 8.93 8.90 -1.82
CA CYS A 10 9.26 9.45 -3.14
C CYS A 10 9.28 8.40 -4.26
N ALA A 11 9.33 7.11 -3.94
CA ALA A 11 9.23 6.05 -4.92
C ALA A 11 7.77 5.82 -5.29
N THR A 12 7.47 5.74 -6.58
CA THR A 12 6.10 5.58 -7.06
C THR A 12 5.70 4.10 -7.10
N PRO A 13 4.58 3.70 -6.47
CA PRO A 13 4.04 2.36 -6.63
C PRO A 13 3.74 2.07 -8.10
N SER A 14 4.07 0.86 -8.54
CA SER A 14 3.64 0.34 -9.84
C SER A 14 2.35 -0.44 -9.68
N LYS A 15 1.49 -0.42 -10.71
CA LYS A 15 0.27 -1.21 -10.74
C LYS A 15 0.59 -2.70 -10.61
N SER A 16 -0.05 -3.37 -9.66
CA SER A 16 0.17 -4.80 -9.36
C SER A 16 -1.16 -5.55 -9.27
N MET A 17 -1.12 -6.88 -9.34
CA MET A 17 -2.30 -7.72 -9.12
C MET A 17 -2.79 -7.68 -7.67
N SER A 18 -1.88 -7.39 -6.72
CA SER A 18 -2.24 -7.05 -5.34
C SER A 18 -2.34 -5.53 -5.24
N ASN A 19 -3.47 -5.04 -4.76
CA ASN A 19 -3.66 -3.61 -4.49
C ASN A 19 -3.49 -3.29 -3.00
N ASP A 20 -3.07 -4.23 -2.15
CA ASP A 20 -2.95 -4.00 -0.72
C ASP A 20 -1.51 -3.59 -0.38
N TYR A 21 -1.39 -2.43 0.26
CA TYR A 21 -0.14 -1.83 0.66
C TYR A 21 -0.20 -1.49 2.15
N VAL A 22 0.97 -1.42 2.78
CA VAL A 22 1.12 -0.76 4.07
C VAL A 22 1.87 0.54 3.86
N ILE A 23 1.39 1.62 4.47
CA ILE A 23 2.13 2.88 4.61
C ILE A 23 2.53 3.06 6.08
N ILE A 24 3.66 3.71 6.31
CA ILE A 24 4.10 4.09 7.65
C ILE A 24 4.23 5.60 7.73
N ASN A 25 3.55 6.19 8.70
CA ASN A 25 3.63 7.57 9.11
C ASN A 25 4.27 7.63 10.51
N GLU A 26 5.21 8.55 10.73
CA GLU A 26 5.94 8.66 12.00
C GLU A 26 5.07 9.05 13.21
N CYS A 27 3.96 9.76 12.96
CA CYS A 27 3.01 10.20 13.97
C CYS A 27 1.92 9.14 14.25
N GLU A 28 1.43 8.47 13.21
CA GLU A 28 0.23 7.61 13.29
C GLU A 28 0.55 6.10 13.29
N GLY A 29 1.80 5.73 13.02
CA GLY A 29 2.21 4.33 12.91
C GLY A 29 1.98 3.80 11.50
N TYR A 30 1.22 2.71 11.35
CA TYR A 30 1.00 2.07 10.05
C TYR A 30 -0.48 2.02 9.68
N SER A 31 -0.75 2.11 8.37
CA SER A 31 -2.10 1.96 7.80
C SER A 31 -2.10 0.99 6.64
N LEU A 32 -3.14 0.14 6.60
CA LEU A 32 -3.43 -0.71 5.45
C LEU A 32 -4.22 0.10 4.42
N VAL A 33 -3.71 0.17 3.20
CA VAL A 33 -4.24 1.05 2.16
C VAL A 33 -4.27 0.36 0.80
N LYS A 34 -4.99 0.96 -0.15
CA LYS A 34 -4.95 0.60 -1.56
C LYS A 34 -4.39 1.71 -2.41
N ALA A 35 -3.58 1.37 -3.41
CA ALA A 35 -3.07 2.34 -4.38
C ALA A 35 -4.16 2.71 -5.40
N VAL A 36 -4.27 4.01 -5.68
CA VAL A 36 -5.13 4.57 -6.72
C VAL A 36 -4.26 5.03 -7.88
N PHE A 37 -4.68 4.66 -9.07
CA PHE A 37 -4.03 5.03 -10.32
C PHE A 37 -5.04 5.76 -11.19
N ASP A 38 -4.58 6.75 -11.94
CA ASP A 38 -5.40 7.44 -12.92
C ASP A 38 -5.67 6.57 -14.17
N LYS A 39 -6.31 7.18 -15.17
CA LYS A 39 -6.65 6.51 -16.44
C LYS A 39 -5.41 6.10 -17.26
N ASP A 40 -4.29 6.79 -17.07
CA ASP A 40 -3.04 6.57 -17.80
C ASP A 40 -2.13 5.57 -17.03
N GLY A 41 -2.55 5.18 -15.82
CA GLY A 41 -1.87 4.22 -14.97
C GLY A 41 -0.86 4.86 -14.03
N GLU A 42 -0.86 6.19 -13.91
CA GLU A 42 0.00 6.92 -12.99
C GLU A 42 -0.56 6.87 -11.58
N PHE A 43 0.30 6.57 -10.61
CA PHE A 43 -0.09 6.56 -9.20
C PHE A 43 -0.49 7.96 -8.75
N THR A 44 -1.67 8.06 -8.12
CA THR A 44 -2.20 9.33 -7.62
C THR A 44 -2.06 9.43 -6.10
N CYS A 45 -2.58 8.44 -5.38
CA CYS A 45 -2.61 8.43 -3.92
C CYS A 45 -2.88 7.04 -3.36
N PHE A 46 -2.76 6.90 -2.05
CA PHE A 46 -3.29 5.75 -1.31
C PHE A 46 -4.64 6.09 -0.68
N ILE A 47 -5.50 5.08 -0.54
CA ILE A 47 -6.77 5.19 0.18
C ILE A 47 -6.84 4.10 1.25
N GLY A 48 -7.16 4.50 2.49
CA GLY A 48 -7.34 3.61 3.63
C GLY A 48 -8.71 3.74 4.27
N TRP A 49 -9.05 2.77 5.13
CA TRP A 49 -10.27 2.79 5.93
C TRP A 49 -9.91 2.97 7.40
N VAL A 50 -10.29 4.11 7.98
CA VAL A 50 -9.95 4.47 9.36
C VAL A 50 -11.21 4.92 10.08
N GLY A 51 -11.53 4.26 11.19
CA GLY A 51 -12.64 4.67 12.06
C GLY A 51 -14.03 4.61 11.43
N GLY A 52 -14.23 3.90 10.32
CA GLY A 52 -15.51 3.87 9.60
C GLY A 52 -15.59 4.82 8.41
N ASP A 53 -14.53 5.59 8.16
CA ASP A 53 -14.44 6.53 7.05
C ASP A 53 -13.28 6.21 6.11
N THR A 54 -13.39 6.69 4.88
CA THR A 54 -12.34 6.59 3.87
C THR A 54 -11.39 7.78 4.01
N GLN A 55 -10.09 7.50 4.17
CA GLN A 55 -9.04 8.52 4.17
C GLN A 55 -8.16 8.41 2.93
N THR A 56 -7.71 9.56 2.44
CA THR A 56 -6.76 9.65 1.32
C THR A 56 -5.39 10.07 1.85
N TYR A 57 -4.35 9.38 1.42
CA TYR A 57 -2.97 9.65 1.79
C TYR A 57 -2.17 9.99 0.54
N SER A 58 -1.65 11.20 0.48
CA SER A 58 -0.71 11.66 -0.53
C SER A 58 0.71 11.26 -0.12
N PRO A 59 1.70 11.26 -1.05
CA PRO A 59 3.09 10.95 -0.74
C PRO A 59 3.76 11.78 0.37
N GLN A 60 3.13 12.88 0.80
CA GLN A 60 3.61 13.72 1.90
C GLN A 60 3.12 13.24 3.28
N ASP A 61 2.12 12.35 3.31
CA ASP A 61 1.44 11.89 4.52
C ASP A 61 2.05 10.61 5.09
N TYR A 62 3.11 10.07 4.50
CA TYR A 62 3.80 8.87 4.99
C TYR A 62 5.30 8.93 4.64
N SER A 63 6.12 8.23 5.40
CA SER A 63 7.58 8.17 5.20
C SER A 63 7.98 7.04 4.26
N VAL A 64 7.31 5.88 4.38
CA VAL A 64 7.59 4.67 3.57
C VAL A 64 6.32 3.90 3.24
N TRP A 65 6.37 3.07 2.21
CA TRP A 65 5.32 2.14 1.82
C TRP A 65 5.88 0.77 1.44
N ALA A 66 5.07 -0.28 1.52
CA ALA A 66 5.43 -1.60 1.01
C ALA A 66 4.20 -2.30 0.41
N LEU A 67 4.42 -3.05 -0.68
CA LEU A 67 3.40 -3.91 -1.27
C LEU A 67 3.24 -5.17 -0.42
N LEU A 68 2.00 -5.52 -0.08
CA LEU A 68 1.73 -6.75 0.66
C LEU A 68 1.54 -7.94 -0.30
N PRO A 69 1.99 -9.16 0.10
CA PRO A 69 1.70 -10.37 -0.64
C PRO A 69 0.19 -10.55 -0.80
N SER A 70 -0.27 -10.95 -1.99
CA SER A 70 -1.69 -11.29 -2.16
C SER A 70 -2.05 -12.46 -1.26
N SER A 71 -3.27 -12.45 -0.71
CA SER A 71 -3.78 -13.56 0.10
C SER A 71 -3.76 -14.89 -0.65
N ALA A 72 -3.93 -14.87 -1.99
CA ALA A 72 -3.78 -16.05 -2.85
C ALA A 72 -2.39 -16.72 -2.73
N ASN A 73 -1.33 -15.94 -2.54
CA ASN A 73 0.02 -16.44 -2.36
C ASN A 73 0.29 -16.95 -0.93
N VAL A 74 -0.56 -16.59 0.04
CA VAL A 74 -0.44 -17.06 1.44
C VAL A 74 -1.01 -18.48 1.59
N ILE A 75 -2.04 -18.85 0.81
CA ILE A 75 -2.71 -20.15 0.92
C ILE A 75 -2.01 -21.28 0.13
N SER A 76 -1.20 -20.95 -0.88
CA SER A 76 -0.42 -21.94 -1.64
C SER A 76 0.78 -22.52 -0.85
N GLY A 77 0.95 -22.09 0.40
CA GLY A 77 2.06 -22.46 1.27
C GLY A 77 1.80 -23.61 2.24
N HIS A 78 0.75 -24.42 2.08
CA HIS A 78 0.63 -25.74 2.74
C HIS A 78 -0.66 -26.46 2.29
N LEU A 79 -0.52 -27.49 1.45
CA LEU A 79 -1.32 -28.71 1.45
C LEU A 79 -0.39 -29.89 1.13
#